data_AF-A0A357AES7-F1
#
_entry.id   AF-A0A357AES7-F1
#
_cell.length_a   1.000
_cell.length_b   1.000
_cell.length_c   1.000
_cell.angle_alpha   90.00
_cell.angle_beta   90.00
_cell.angle_gamma   90.00
#
_symmetry.space_group_name_H-M   'P 1'
#
loop_
_entity.id
_entity.type
_entity.pdbx_description
1 polymer ?
#
loop_
_entity_poly.entity_id
_entity_poly.type
_entity_poly.pdbx_seq_one_letter_code
_entity_poly.pdbx_strand_id
1 'polypeptide(L)' 'MILLLTVIAISTIYIFIDLVPLYKKQKWTGFFVYSVLLLFCILIALLMALNIKIPNLIEPIQKLITAIRGE' A
#
# COMPACT_ATOMS: atom_id res chain seq x y z
N MET A 1 6.58 -9.92 -9.47
CA MET A 1 7.66 -10.50 -8.63
C MET A 1 8.65 -9.44 -8.13
N ILE A 2 9.30 -8.67 -9.01
CA ILE A 2 10.23 -7.58 -8.61
C ILE A 2 9.57 -6.55 -7.68
N LEU A 3 8.32 -6.16 -7.99
CA LEU A 3 7.54 -5.20 -7.19
C LEU A 3 7.32 -5.70 -5.75
N LEU A 4 7.04 -7.00 -5.58
CA LEU A 4 6.81 -7.59 -4.27
C LEU A 4 8.10 -7.61 -3.44
N LEU A 5 9.25 -7.94 -4.05
CA LEU A 5 10.55 -7.89 -3.39
C LEU A 5 10.92 -6.47 -2.92
N THR A 6 10.65 -5.46 -3.76
CA THR A 6 10.90 -4.06 -3.39
C THR A 6 10.00 -3.61 -2.25
N VAL A 7 8.71 -3.98 -2.28
CA VAL A 7 7.78 -3.68 -1.19
C VAL A 7 8.23 -4.33 0.12
N ILE A 8 8.70 -5.58 0.12
CA ILE A 8 9.22 -6.25 1.32
C ILE A 8 10.46 -5.54 1.87
N ALA A 9 11.41 -5.17 1.00
CA ALA A 9 12.62 -4.47 1.39
C ALA A 9 12.31 -3.10 2.05
N ILE A 10 11.44 -2.31 1.42
CA ILE A 10 11.03 -0.99 1.94
C ILE A 10 10.24 -1.14 3.25
N SER A 11 9.33 -2.12 3.32
CA SER A 11 8.54 -2.40 4.53
C SER A 11 9.45 -2.74 5.71
N THR A 12 10.51 -3.53 5.46
CA THR A 12 11.50 -3.88 6.49
C THR A 12 12.20 -2.64 7.03
N ILE A 13 12.65 -1.74 6.14
CA ILE A 13 13.29 -0.47 6.55
C ILE A 13 12.32 0.39 7.39
N TYR A 14 11.06 0.49 6.98
CA TYR A 14 10.02 1.21 7.73
C TYR A 14 9.77 0.63 9.12
N ILE A 15 9.83 -0.69 9.26
CA ILE A 15 9.69 -1.34 10.57
C ILE A 15 10.80 -0.86 11.52
N PHE A 16 12.05 -0.78 11.05
CA PHE A 16 13.17 -0.34 11.89
C PHE A 16 13.15 1.17 12.19
N ILE A 17 12.79 2.01 11.22
CA ILE A 17 12.82 3.48 11.37
C ILE A 17 11.60 4.01 12.13
N ASP A 18 10.42 3.46 11.88
CA ASP A 18 9.17 3.99 12.44
C ASP A 18 8.64 3.06 13.54
N LEU A 19 8.45 1.78 13.22
CA LEU A 19 7.70 0.86 14.09
C LEU A 19 8.45 0.53 15.40
N VAL A 20 9.77 0.32 15.34
CA VAL A 20 10.62 0.10 16.52
C VAL A 20 10.62 1.29 17.48
N PRO A 21 10.88 2.55 17.04
CA PRO A 21 10.81 3.68 17.95
C PRO A 21 9.38 3.98 18.41
N LEU A 22 8.34 3.70 17.63
CA LEU A 22 6.94 3.86 18.06
C LEU A 22 6.60 2.90 19.21
N TYR A 23 7.07 1.66 19.11
CA TYR A 23 6.95 0.65 20.18
C TYR A 23 7.71 1.11 21.43
N LYS A 24 8.97 1.58 21.28
CA LYS A 24 9.77 2.10 22.41
C LYS A 24 9.15 3.33 23.07
N LYS A 25 8.49 4.20 22.30
CA LYS A 25 7.79 5.39 22.81
C LYS A 25 6.39 5.07 23.37
N GLN A 26 6.00 3.80 23.45
CA GLN A 26 4.67 3.32 23.88
C GLN A 26 3.50 4.03 23.16
N LYS A 27 3.73 4.49 21.93
CA LYS A 27 2.68 5.11 21.10
C LYS A 27 1.88 4.01 20.41
N TRP A 28 1.09 3.29 21.20
CA TRP A 28 0.33 2.12 20.75
C TRP A 28 -0.62 2.43 19.59
N THR A 29 -1.30 3.58 19.60
CA THR A 29 -2.19 4.02 18.51
C THR A 29 -1.42 4.19 17.20
N GLY A 30 -0.26 4.87 17.25
CA GLY A 30 0.58 5.05 16.06
C GLY A 30 1.13 3.72 15.56
N PHE A 31 1.59 2.87 16.47
CA PHE A 31 2.09 1.54 16.15
C PHE A 31 1.03 0.68 15.44
N PHE A 32 -0.21 0.69 15.94
CA PHE A 32 -1.30 -0.07 15.34
C PHE A 32 -1.66 0.46 13.95
N VAL A 33 -1.79 1.78 13.79
CA VAL A 33 -2.11 2.40 12.49
C VAL A 33 -1.03 2.08 11.46
N TYR A 34 0.24 2.28 11.80
CA TYR A 34 1.36 1.99 10.89
C TYR A 34 1.47 0.50 10.56
N SER A 35 1.25 -0.38 11.54
CA SER A 35 1.29 -1.82 11.35
C SER A 35 0.17 -2.29 10.41
N VAL A 36 -1.06 -1.84 10.61
CA VAL A 36 -2.20 -2.14 9.73
C VAL A 36 -1.96 -1.60 8.33
N LEU A 37 -1.41 -0.39 8.20
CA LEU A 37 -1.11 0.21 6.91
C LEU A 37 -0.03 -0.57 6.15
N LEU A 38 1.04 -0.98 6.84
CA LEU A 38 2.10 -1.84 6.27
C LEU A 38 1.54 -3.19 5.82
N LEU A 39 0.71 -3.83 6.65
CA LEU A 39 0.04 -5.08 6.30
C LEU A 39 -0.80 -4.92 5.03
N PHE A 40 -1.55 -3.81 4.92
CA PHE A 40 -2.37 -3.50 3.76
C PHE A 40 -1.53 -3.33 2.48
N CYS A 41 -0.42 -2.60 2.56
CA CYS A 41 0.53 -2.46 1.44
C CYS A 41 1.08 -3.81 0.97
N ILE A 42 1.45 -4.70 1.90
CA ILE A 42 1.96 -6.03 1.57
C ILE A 42 0.87 -6.88 0.91
N LEU A 43 -0.37 -6.82 1.40
CA LEU A 43 -1.51 -7.52 0.81
C LEU A 43 -1.79 -7.05 -0.62
N ILE A 44 -1.79 -5.73 -0.87
CA ILE A 44 -1.97 -5.19 -2.23
C ILE A 44 -0.84 -5.68 -3.15
N ALA A 45 0.41 -5.61 -2.69
CA ALA A 45 1.55 -6.07 -3.47
C ALA A 45 1.47 -7.58 -3.78
N LEU A 46 0.96 -8.38 -2.84
CA LEU A 46 0.70 -9.81 -3.03
C LEU A 46 -0.41 -10.06 -4.05
N LEU A 47 -1.53 -9.33 -3.96
CA LEU A 47 -2.62 -9.40 -4.95
C LEU A 47 -2.13 -9.06 -6.36
N MET A 48 -1.32 -8.00 -6.50
CA MET A 48 -0.68 -7.64 -7.77
C MET A 48 0.25 -8.75 -8.28
N ALA A 49 1.02 -9.39 -7.39
CA ALA A 49 1.96 -10.44 -7.77
C ALA A 49 1.26 -11.74 -8.21
N LEU A 50 0.09 -12.03 -7.64
CA LEU A 50 -0.76 -13.15 -8.05
C LEU A 50 -1.45 -12.91 -9.41
N ASN A 51 -1.15 -11.79 -10.09
CA ASN A 51 -1.73 -11.40 -11.38
C ASN A 51 -3.26 -11.38 -11.33
N ILE A 52 -3.82 -11.18 -10.13
CA ILE A 52 -5.19 -10.75 -9.99
C ILE A 52 -5.18 -9.37 -10.64
N LYS A 53 -5.73 -9.28 -11.85
CA LYS A 53 -5.95 -8.00 -12.54
C LYS A 53 -6.78 -7.15 -11.59
N ILE A 54 -6.11 -6.30 -10.82
CA ILE A 54 -6.75 -5.19 -10.16
C ILE A 54 -7.33 -4.40 -11.33
N PRO A 55 -8.67 -4.31 -11.45
CA PRO A 55 -9.29 -3.61 -12.57
C PRO A 55 -8.67 -2.23 -12.62
N ASN A 56 -8.06 -1.92 -13.77
CA ASN A 56 -7.27 -0.71 -13.90
C ASN A 56 -8.20 0.49 -13.70
N LEU A 57 -8.05 1.22 -12.59
CA LEU A 57 -8.90 2.37 -12.28
C LEU A 57 -8.75 3.49 -13.32
N ILE A 58 -7.74 3.44 -14.18
CA ILE A 58 -7.56 4.38 -15.29
C ILE A 58 -8.77 4.40 -16.21
N GLU A 59 -9.36 3.24 -16.55
CA GLU A 59 -10.52 3.19 -17.44
C GLU A 59 -11.78 3.86 -16.87
N PRO A 60 -12.23 3.56 -15.63
CA PRO A 60 -13.38 4.25 -15.05
C PRO A 60 -13.10 5.73 -14.76
N ILE A 61 -11.86 6.10 -14.39
CA ILE A 61 -11.50 7.52 -14.17
C ILE A 61 -11.49 8.28 -15.50
N GLN A 62 -10.95 7.70 -16.57
CA GLN A 62 -11.01 8.31 -17.90
C GLN A 62 -12.45 8.51 -18.34
N LYS A 63 -13.31 7.50 -18.19
CA LYS A 63 -14.74 7.62 -18.51
C LYS A 63 -15.45 8.68 -17.69
N LEU A 64 -15.09 8.84 -16.41
CA LEU A 64 -15.64 9.90 -15.56
C LEU A 64 -15.20 11.28 -16.05
N ILE A 65 -13.93 11.43 -16.43
CA ILE A 65 -13.38 12.68 -16.96
C ILE A 65 -14.00 13.02 -18.32
N THR A 66 -14.17 12.08 -19.25
CA THR A 66 -14.88 12.33 -20.52
C THR A 66 -16.36 12.62 -20.29
N ALA A 67 -17.03 11.92 -19.38
CA ALA A 67 -18.43 12.20 -19.04
C ALA A 67 -18.63 13.59 -18.43
N ILE A 68 -17.69 14.06 -17.59
CA ILE A 68 -17.71 15.43 -17.04
C ILE A 68 -17.34 16.46 -18.12
N ARG A 69 -16.41 16.13 -19.01
CA ARG A 69 -15.98 16.98 -20.12
C ARG A 69 -17.01 17.05 -21.25
N GLY A 70 -17.99 16.16 -21.29
CA GLY A 70 -19.07 16.15 -22.27
C GLY A 70 -18.67 15.65 -23.66
N GLU A 71 -17.64 14.81 -23.74
CA GLU A 71 -17.23 14.09 -24.96
C GLU A 71 -17.75 12.65 -24.97
#